data_AF-A0AAU2KUG5-F1
#
_entry.id   AF-A0AAU2KUG5-F1
#
_cell.length_a   1.000
_cell.length_b   1.000
_cell.length_c   1.000
_cell.angle_alpha   90.00
_cell.angle_beta   90.00
_cell.angle_gamma   90.00
#
_symmetry.space_group_name_H-M   'P 1'
#
loop_
_entity.id
_entity.type
_entity.pdbx_description
1 polymer ?
#
loop_
_entity_poly.entity_id
_entity_poly.type
_entity_poly.pdbx_seq_one_letter_code
_entity_poly.pdbx_strand_id
1 'polypeptide(L)'
;MLDPELLERITARGAELDELEEQLDKQLAEVRAERDELAVAERVLERVSEQLADERVSAAPAPGQVGGRAVMLVPHREPGVEETMLPPDYQRILAAVRQAAGPVMARQVGDALGVDVSVRAKLEPLRSKLVRLVDRGWLRKLPDGRFTTRL
;
A
#
# COMPACT_ATOMS: atom_id res chain seq x y z
N MET A 1 -11.50 53.17 -51.20
CA MET A 1 -10.21 52.90 -50.55
C MET A 1 -10.50 52.41 -49.15
N LEU A 2 -9.86 51.34 -48.67
CA LEU A 2 -10.02 50.95 -47.27
C LEU A 2 -9.40 52.01 -46.36
N ASP A 3 -10.00 52.18 -45.19
CA ASP A 3 -9.54 53.08 -44.14
C ASP A 3 -8.15 52.64 -43.62
N PRO A 4 -7.12 53.51 -43.64
CA PRO A 4 -5.79 53.19 -43.12
C PRO A 4 -5.80 52.70 -41.67
N GLU A 5 -6.68 53.24 -40.82
CA GLU A 5 -6.79 52.86 -39.41
C GLU A 5 -7.30 51.42 -39.25
N LEU A 6 -8.20 50.99 -40.14
CA LEU A 6 -8.71 49.62 -40.15
C LEU A 6 -7.63 48.61 -40.55
N LEU A 7 -6.78 48.96 -41.52
CA LEU A 7 -5.65 48.12 -41.94
C LEU A 7 -4.64 47.94 -40.81
N GLU A 8 -4.31 49.02 -40.10
CA GLU A 8 -3.39 49.00 -38.96
C GLU A 8 -3.90 48.07 -37.84
N ARG A 9 -5.20 48.15 -37.53
CA ARG A 9 -5.84 47.27 -36.54
C ARG A 9 -5.83 45.79 -36.94
N ILE A 10 -6.03 45.49 -38.22
CA ILE A 10 -5.95 44.11 -38.74
C ILE A 10 -4.52 43.58 -38.61
N THR A 11 -3.51 44.40 -38.97
CA THR A 11 -2.11 43.99 -38.86
C THR A 11 -1.67 43.81 -37.40
N ALA A 12 -2.09 44.69 -36.51
CA ALA A 12 -1.81 44.57 -35.08
C ALA A 12 -2.45 43.31 -34.50
N ARG A 13 -3.71 43.04 -34.84
CA ARG A 13 -4.40 41.83 -34.38
C ARG A 13 -3.77 40.55 -34.94
N GLY A 14 -3.24 40.59 -36.17
CA GLY A 14 -2.48 39.48 -36.75
C GLY A 14 -1.23 39.17 -35.92
N ALA A 15 -0.42 40.18 -35.63
CA ALA A 15 0.78 40.01 -34.81
C ALA A 15 0.48 39.51 -33.39
N GLU A 16 -0.61 39.98 -32.76
CA GLU A 16 -1.05 39.46 -31.46
C GLU A 16 -1.44 37.97 -31.52
N LEU A 17 -2.06 37.52 -32.61
CA LEU A 17 -2.43 36.12 -32.79
C LEU A 17 -1.20 35.24 -33.04
N ASP A 18 -0.24 35.73 -33.84
CA ASP A 18 1.03 35.03 -34.08
C ASP A 18 1.81 34.84 -32.77
N GLU A 19 1.87 35.87 -31.91
CA GLU A 19 2.53 35.77 -30.60
C GLU A 19 1.81 34.77 -29.67
N LEU A 20 0.47 34.75 -29.69
CA LEU A 20 -0.32 33.77 -28.94
C LEU A 20 -0.12 32.34 -29.46
N GLU A 21 0.00 32.17 -30.78
CA GLU A 21 0.29 30.88 -31.41
C GLU A 21 1.67 30.36 -30.98
N GLU A 22 2.70 31.21 -31.02
CA GLU A 22 4.05 30.86 -30.53
C GLU A 22 4.05 30.47 -29.04
N GLN A 23 3.30 31.20 -28.20
CA GLN A 23 3.17 30.88 -26.78
C GLN A 23 2.48 29.52 -26.55
N LEU A 24 1.40 29.24 -27.29
CA LEU A 24 0.69 27.96 -27.22
C LEU A 24 1.57 26.81 -27.69
N ASP A 25 2.33 26.98 -28.77
CA ASP A 25 3.26 25.96 -29.27
C ASP A 25 4.34 25.65 -28.25
N LYS A 26 4.87 26.67 -27.56
CA LYS A 26 5.83 26.47 -26.48
C LYS A 26 5.22 25.68 -25.32
N GLN A 27 4.02 26.05 -24.85
CA GLN A 27 3.34 25.32 -23.78
C GLN A 27 3.04 23.88 -24.17
N LEU A 28 2.65 23.66 -25.43
CA LEU A 28 2.32 22.33 -25.93
C LEU A 28 3.58 21.46 -26.07
N ALA A 29 4.72 22.05 -26.43
CA ALA A 29 6.02 21.38 -26.40
C ALA A 29 6.43 20.99 -24.97
N GLU A 30 6.26 21.87 -23.98
CA GLU A 30 6.52 21.57 -22.56
C GLU A 30 5.64 20.41 -22.07
N VAL A 31 4.33 20.45 -22.33
CA VAL A 31 3.40 19.37 -21.94
C VAL A 31 3.75 18.04 -22.62
N ARG A 32 4.19 18.07 -23.89
CA ARG A 32 4.65 16.85 -24.58
C ARG A 32 5.91 16.28 -23.94
N ALA A 33 6.88 17.13 -23.60
CA ALA A 33 8.11 16.71 -22.93
C ALA A 33 7.80 16.06 -21.56
N GLU A 34 6.94 16.68 -20.74
CA GLU A 34 6.52 16.10 -19.47
C GLU A 34 5.81 14.75 -19.65
N ARG A 35 4.96 14.61 -20.68
CA ARG A 35 4.31 13.32 -20.99
C ARG A 35 5.31 12.26 -21.41
N ASP A 36 6.33 12.61 -22.17
CA ASP A 36 7.40 11.68 -22.55
C ASP A 36 8.20 11.23 -21.33
N GLU A 37 8.51 12.14 -20.40
CA GLU A 37 9.13 11.81 -19.12
C GLU A 37 8.26 10.88 -18.26
N LEU A 38 6.95 11.16 -18.18
CA LEU A 38 6.00 10.30 -17.49
C LEU A 38 5.90 8.92 -18.14
N ALA A 39 5.86 8.83 -19.48
CA ALA A 39 5.84 7.56 -20.19
C ALA A 39 7.11 6.73 -19.92
N VAL A 40 8.26 7.39 -19.77
CA VAL A 40 9.50 6.71 -19.34
C VAL A 40 9.38 6.22 -17.89
N ALA A 41 8.88 7.06 -16.98
CA ALA A 41 8.67 6.68 -15.59
C ALA A 41 7.69 5.50 -15.44
N GLU A 42 6.60 5.49 -16.21
CA GLU A 42 5.62 4.40 -16.27
C GLU A 42 6.27 3.10 -16.75
N ARG A 43 7.06 3.14 -17.83
CA ARG A 43 7.80 1.95 -18.31
C ARG A 43 8.82 1.44 -17.30
N VAL A 44 9.48 2.34 -16.57
CA VAL A 44 10.41 1.95 -15.48
C VAL A 44 9.64 1.29 -14.35
N LEU A 45 8.49 1.84 -13.96
CA LEU A 45 7.62 1.25 -12.94
C LEU A 45 7.11 -0.12 -13.37
N GLU A 46 6.69 -0.28 -14.62
CA GLU A 46 6.25 -1.55 -15.19
C GLU A 46 7.37 -2.59 -15.12
N ARG A 47 8.58 -2.25 -15.60
CA ARG A 47 9.76 -3.13 -15.48
C ARG A 47 10.07 -3.51 -14.04
N VAL A 48 10.05 -2.55 -13.11
CA VAL A 48 10.29 -2.82 -11.69
C VAL A 48 9.19 -3.73 -11.13
N SER A 49 7.94 -3.55 -11.55
CA SER A 49 6.83 -4.40 -11.14
C SER A 49 6.93 -5.82 -11.69
N GLU A 50 7.41 -5.98 -12.93
CA GLU A 50 7.69 -7.28 -13.55
C GLU A 50 8.85 -7.97 -12.86
N GLN A 51 9.93 -7.25 -12.55
CA GLN A 51 11.05 -7.79 -11.76
C GLN A 51 10.61 -8.24 -10.37
N LEU A 52 9.78 -7.43 -9.70
CA LEU A 52 9.19 -7.80 -8.42
C LEU A 52 8.19 -8.96 -8.56
N ALA A 53 7.49 -9.07 -9.68
CA ALA A 53 6.59 -10.19 -9.97
C ALA A 53 7.38 -11.47 -10.23
N ASP A 54 8.47 -11.43 -11.00
CA ASP A 54 9.39 -12.57 -11.20
C ASP A 54 10.05 -12.98 -9.87
N GLU A 55 10.47 -12.02 -9.03
CA GLU A 55 10.94 -12.27 -7.67
C GLU A 55 9.85 -12.89 -6.77
N ARG A 56 8.57 -12.51 -6.96
CA ARG A 56 7.40 -13.09 -6.25
C ARG A 56 6.88 -14.39 -6.85
N VAL A 57 7.11 -14.68 -8.12
CA VAL A 57 6.88 -16.01 -8.70
C VAL A 57 7.91 -16.98 -8.12
N SER A 58 9.10 -16.49 -7.79
CA SER A 58 10.10 -17.19 -6.98
C SER A 58 9.75 -17.20 -5.47
N ALA A 59 8.97 -16.22 -4.97
CA ALA A 59 8.59 -16.08 -3.57
C ALA A 59 7.07 -15.85 -3.38
N ALA A 60 6.35 -16.92 -2.99
CA ALA A 60 4.91 -17.00 -2.68
C ALA A 60 4.25 -15.72 -2.05
N PRO A 61 2.94 -15.47 -2.28
CA PRO A 61 2.38 -14.12 -2.44
C PRO A 61 2.29 -13.25 -1.18
N ALA A 62 2.35 -11.93 -1.40
CA ALA A 62 2.31 -10.83 -0.41
C ALA A 62 1.28 -9.72 -0.79
N PRO A 63 0.88 -8.82 0.13
CA PRO A 63 -0.41 -8.08 0.14
C PRO A 63 -0.29 -6.56 0.34
N GLY A 64 -1.45 -5.91 0.57
CA GLY A 64 -1.80 -4.47 0.43
C GLY A 64 -0.80 -3.41 0.93
N GLN A 65 -0.98 -2.14 0.57
CA GLN A 65 0.02 -1.07 0.77
C GLN A 65 -0.58 0.13 1.52
N VAL A 66 0.16 0.73 2.48
CA VAL A 66 -0.16 2.03 3.11
C VAL A 66 1.13 2.87 3.14
N GLY A 67 1.10 4.05 2.52
CA GLY A 67 2.26 4.96 2.50
C GLY A 67 3.50 4.41 1.80
N GLY A 68 3.33 3.73 0.66
CA GLY A 68 4.44 3.11 -0.10
C GLY A 68 5.01 1.84 0.53
N ARG A 69 4.61 1.46 1.74
CA ARG A 69 4.98 0.20 2.38
C ARG A 69 3.91 -0.85 2.15
N ALA A 70 4.29 -2.03 1.64
CA ALA A 70 3.39 -3.19 1.58
C ALA A 70 3.02 -3.59 3.01
N VAL A 71 1.86 -3.12 3.47
CA VAL A 71 1.20 -3.53 4.70
C VAL A 71 0.16 -4.59 4.33
N MET A 72 0.55 -5.86 4.48
CA MET A 72 -0.39 -6.98 4.46
C MET A 72 -1.63 -6.62 5.32
N LEU A 73 -2.77 -6.29 4.70
CA LEU A 73 -3.97 -5.92 5.42
C LEU A 73 -4.54 -7.21 6.02
N VAL A 74 -4.56 -7.32 7.35
CA VAL A 74 -5.13 -8.49 8.03
C VAL A 74 -6.63 -8.54 7.70
N PRO A 75 -7.13 -9.52 6.93
CA PRO A 75 -8.54 -9.60 6.55
C PRO A 75 -9.43 -9.82 7.77
N HIS A 76 -10.71 -9.49 7.69
CA HIS A 76 -11.70 -9.89 8.69
C HIS A 76 -12.01 -11.39 8.56
N ARG A 77 -12.37 -12.04 9.66
CA ARG A 77 -12.82 -13.43 9.66
C ARG A 77 -14.24 -13.53 9.12
N GLU A 78 -14.37 -14.09 7.92
CA GLU A 78 -15.65 -14.34 7.23
C GLU A 78 -15.69 -15.76 6.66
N PRO A 79 -16.88 -16.36 6.42
CA PRO A 79 -16.99 -17.64 5.71
C PRO A 79 -16.26 -17.59 4.35
N GLY A 80 -15.39 -18.56 4.07
CA GLY A 80 -14.57 -18.59 2.85
C GLY A 80 -13.24 -17.83 2.94
N VAL A 81 -12.97 -17.10 4.02
CA VAL A 81 -11.64 -16.52 4.27
C VAL A 81 -10.81 -17.50 5.11
N GLU A 82 -9.84 -18.12 4.46
CA GLU A 82 -8.92 -19.08 5.06
C GLU A 82 -7.80 -18.42 5.87
N GLU A 83 -7.27 -19.13 6.88
CA GLU A 83 -6.13 -18.66 7.68
C GLU A 83 -4.88 -18.40 6.83
N THR A 84 -4.72 -19.11 5.71
CA THR A 84 -3.63 -18.93 4.75
C THR A 84 -3.61 -17.54 4.10
N MET A 85 -4.73 -16.80 4.14
CA MET A 85 -4.82 -15.41 3.68
C MET A 85 -4.25 -14.42 4.69
N LEU A 86 -3.99 -14.84 5.94
CA LEU A 86 -3.33 -14.00 6.93
C LEU A 86 -1.86 -13.78 6.57
N PRO A 87 -1.25 -12.66 6.98
CA PRO A 87 0.20 -12.50 6.87
C PRO A 87 0.94 -13.58 7.67
N PRO A 88 2.12 -14.08 7.22
CA PRO A 88 2.82 -15.20 7.86
C PRO A 88 3.04 -15.04 9.38
N ASP A 89 3.35 -13.82 9.82
CA ASP A 89 3.48 -13.50 11.24
C ASP A 89 2.20 -13.77 12.04
N TYR A 90 1.05 -13.43 11.47
CA TYR A 90 -0.25 -13.63 12.11
C TYR A 90 -0.69 -15.09 12.06
N GLN A 91 -0.36 -15.83 10.99
CA GLN A 91 -0.54 -17.28 10.93
C GLN A 91 0.23 -17.97 12.07
N ARG A 92 1.51 -17.62 12.27
CA ARG A 92 2.33 -18.19 13.36
C ARG A 92 1.75 -17.87 14.74
N ILE A 93 1.28 -16.64 14.96
CA ILE A 93 0.62 -16.26 16.21
C ILE A 93 -0.67 -17.06 16.42
N LEU A 94 -1.50 -17.17 15.39
CA LEU A 94 -2.77 -17.90 15.47
C LEU A 94 -2.55 -19.39 15.73
N ALA A 95 -1.57 -20.00 15.06
CA ALA A 95 -1.14 -21.37 15.30
C ALA A 95 -0.64 -21.59 16.74
N ALA A 96 0.17 -20.68 17.28
CA ALA A 96 0.65 -20.77 18.67
C ALA A 96 -0.50 -20.70 19.69
N VAL A 97 -1.51 -19.85 19.45
CA VAL A 97 -2.71 -19.79 20.31
C VAL A 97 -3.54 -21.07 20.18
N ARG A 98 -3.68 -21.62 18.96
CA ARG A 98 -4.43 -22.86 18.67
C ARG A 98 -3.80 -24.09 19.30
N GLN A 99 -2.47 -24.18 19.29
CA GLN A 99 -1.72 -25.31 19.85
C GLN A 99 -1.74 -25.33 21.38
N ALA A 100 -2.12 -24.23 22.03
CA ALA A 100 -2.26 -24.19 23.46
C ALA A 100 -3.51 -24.95 23.92
N ALA A 101 -3.40 -25.70 25.01
CA ALA A 101 -4.51 -26.48 25.59
C ALA A 101 -5.60 -25.62 26.27
N GLY A 102 -5.63 -24.30 26.01
CA GLY A 102 -6.57 -23.37 26.60
C GLY A 102 -6.20 -21.90 26.32
N PRO A 103 -6.92 -20.94 26.95
CA PRO A 103 -6.65 -19.52 26.77
C PRO A 103 -5.22 -19.16 27.24
N VAL A 104 -4.51 -18.37 26.44
CA VAL A 104 -3.10 -18.02 26.66
C VAL A 104 -2.86 -16.54 26.84
N MET A 105 -1.84 -16.21 27.64
CA MET A 105 -1.32 -14.86 27.79
C MET A 105 -0.39 -14.52 26.63
N ALA A 106 -0.29 -13.23 26.29
CA ALA A 106 0.63 -12.74 25.26
C ALA A 106 2.10 -13.15 25.51
N ARG A 107 2.50 -13.28 26.78
CA ARG A 107 3.83 -13.77 27.17
C ARG A 107 4.05 -15.22 26.72
N GLN A 108 3.08 -16.11 26.98
CA GLN A 108 3.17 -17.52 26.58
C GLN A 108 3.23 -17.69 25.06
N VAL A 109 2.48 -16.85 24.32
CA VAL A 109 2.60 -16.78 22.85
C VAL A 109 3.98 -16.30 22.43
N GLY A 110 4.54 -15.31 23.14
CA GLY A 110 5.90 -14.82 22.90
C GLY A 110 6.95 -15.90 23.11
N ASP A 111 6.87 -16.64 24.21
CA ASP A 111 7.75 -17.76 24.53
C ASP A 111 7.69 -18.83 23.43
N ALA A 112 6.48 -19.22 22.99
CA ALA A 112 6.29 -20.19 21.92
C ALA A 112 6.85 -19.72 20.56
N LEU A 113 6.89 -18.41 20.30
CA LEU A 113 7.41 -17.82 19.07
C LEU A 113 8.89 -17.43 19.16
N GLY A 114 9.57 -17.72 20.27
CA GLY A 114 10.97 -17.34 20.49
C GLY A 114 11.18 -15.82 20.63
N VAL A 115 10.12 -15.08 20.95
CA VAL A 115 10.24 -13.65 21.29
C VAL A 115 10.82 -13.55 22.68
N ASP A 116 11.87 -12.74 22.83
CA ASP A 116 12.44 -12.45 24.14
C ASP A 116 11.46 -11.61 24.98
N VAL A 117 10.68 -12.32 25.80
CA VAL A 117 9.61 -11.78 26.65
C VAL A 117 10.10 -10.99 27.85
N SER A 118 11.41 -11.04 28.14
CA SER A 118 12.02 -10.25 29.21
C SER A 118 12.13 -8.77 28.80
N VAL A 119 12.26 -8.51 27.50
CA VAL A 119 12.35 -7.16 26.93
C VAL A 119 10.95 -6.67 26.54
N ARG A 120 10.41 -5.75 27.32
CA ARG A 120 9.07 -5.16 27.08
C ARG A 120 8.91 -4.64 25.65
N ALA A 121 9.92 -3.95 25.10
CA ALA A 121 9.88 -3.40 23.75
C ALA A 121 9.71 -4.46 22.63
N LYS A 122 10.10 -5.73 22.89
CA LYS A 122 9.88 -6.85 21.96
C LYS A 122 8.50 -7.50 22.14
N LEU A 123 7.95 -7.45 23.35
CA LEU A 123 6.64 -8.03 23.67
C LEU A 123 5.47 -7.14 23.25
N GLU A 124 5.58 -5.81 23.37
CA GLU A 124 4.50 -4.87 23.01
C GLU A 124 4.02 -5.02 21.55
N PRO A 125 4.91 -5.14 20.54
CA PRO A 125 4.47 -5.41 19.16
C PRO A 125 3.66 -6.70 19.00
N LEU A 126 4.00 -7.77 19.74
CA LEU A 126 3.24 -9.01 19.73
C LEU A 126 1.85 -8.82 20.36
N ARG A 127 1.75 -8.06 21.46
CA ARG A 127 0.44 -7.72 22.07
C ARG A 127 -0.45 -6.98 21.08
N SER A 128 0.10 -6.01 20.35
CA SER A 128 -0.63 -5.26 19.32
C SER A 128 -1.12 -6.16 18.18
N LYS A 129 -0.32 -7.16 17.76
CA LYS A 129 -0.73 -8.15 16.75
C LYS A 129 -1.87 -9.06 17.25
N LEU A 130 -1.81 -9.52 18.52
CA LEU A 130 -2.88 -10.30 19.15
C LEU A 130 -4.19 -9.52 19.22
N VAL A 131 -4.13 -8.24 19.64
CA VAL A 131 -5.32 -7.36 19.66
C VAL A 131 -5.88 -7.18 18.25
N ARG A 132 -5.03 -6.96 17.24
CA ARG A 132 -5.50 -6.86 15.85
C ARG A 132 -6.21 -8.12 15.37
N LEU A 133 -5.74 -9.31 15.75
CA LEU A 133 -6.45 -10.56 15.42
C LEU A 133 -7.81 -10.66 16.12
N VAL A 134 -7.94 -10.09 17.32
CA VAL A 134 -9.22 -9.99 18.02
C VAL A 134 -10.16 -9.04 17.30
N ASP A 135 -9.69 -7.84 16.95
CA ASP A 135 -10.49 -6.83 16.24
C ASP A 135 -10.98 -7.34 14.88
N ARG A 136 -10.17 -8.19 14.22
CA ARG A 136 -10.50 -8.81 12.94
C ARG A 136 -11.30 -10.12 13.08
N GLY A 137 -11.64 -10.54 14.30
CA GLY A 137 -12.50 -11.69 14.56
C GLY A 137 -11.83 -13.06 14.47
N TRP A 138 -10.49 -13.12 14.35
CA TRP A 138 -9.71 -14.37 14.31
C TRP A 138 -9.47 -14.96 15.69
N LEU A 139 -9.31 -14.10 16.70
CA LEU A 139 -9.14 -14.49 18.10
C LEU A 139 -10.25 -13.89 18.96
N ARG A 140 -10.42 -14.44 20.16
CA ARG A 140 -11.23 -13.87 21.23
C ARG A 140 -10.33 -13.52 22.40
N LYS A 141 -10.49 -12.31 22.94
CA LYS A 141 -9.91 -11.89 24.21
C LYS A 141 -10.90 -12.13 25.35
N LEU A 142 -10.47 -12.80 26.40
CA LEU A 142 -11.26 -13.04 27.61
C LEU A 142 -11.16 -11.84 28.58
N PRO A 143 -12.09 -11.72 29.55
CA PRO A 143 -12.06 -10.64 30.54
C PRO A 143 -10.77 -10.60 31.38
N ASP A 144 -10.12 -11.74 31.56
CA ASP A 144 -8.85 -11.89 32.28
C ASP A 144 -7.62 -11.54 31.42
N GLY A 145 -7.82 -11.11 30.17
CA GLY A 145 -6.76 -10.70 29.25
C GLY A 145 -6.10 -11.84 28.47
N ARG A 146 -6.56 -13.08 28.61
CA ARG A 146 -6.10 -14.23 27.81
C ARG A 146 -6.75 -14.26 26.42
N PHE A 147 -6.06 -14.89 25.47
CA PHE A 147 -6.48 -15.04 24.08
C PHE A 147 -6.80 -16.50 23.78
N THR A 148 -7.83 -16.74 22.98
CA THR A 148 -8.21 -18.08 22.50
C THR A 148 -8.72 -18.00 21.06
N THR A 149 -8.62 -19.08 20.32
CA THR A 149 -9.17 -19.17 18.95
C THR A 149 -10.70 -19.14 18.99
N ARG A 150 -11.31 -18.61 17.93
CA ARG A 150 -12.74 -18.77 17.70
C ARG A 150 -12.94 -20.14 17.03
N LEU A 151 -13.64 -21.06 17.71
CA LEU A 151 -14.15 -22.29 17.12
C LEU A 151 -15.24 -21.97 16.10
#